data_AF-A0A4R2LEL2-F1
#
_entry.id   AF-A0A4R2LEL2-F1
#
_cell.length_a   1.000
_cell.length_b   1.000
_cell.length_c   1.000
_cell.angle_alpha   90.00
_cell.angle_beta   90.00
_cell.angle_gamma   90.00
#
_symmetry.space_group_name_H-M   'P 1'
#
loop_
_entity.id
_entity.type
_entity.pdbx_description
1 polymer ?
#
loop_
_entity_poly.entity_id
_entity_poly.type
_entity_poly.pdbx_seq_one_letter_code
_entity_poly.pdbx_strand_id
1 'polypeptide(L)'
;MKNIIRFNDLTTMECSGFTPTLIDNVDALIIEFHYENFIDMNEHSVTIYRKFKDEFALKKLELVDEQGNAISAAYMGFGDAKLSTQTPDSGSHTKDYIVFVQLKKLMDIEAKISALNIVVEQMREKIDPVTDFSKMTLEELQEYKCKEIQDEISHFIEKGTDVDLPGGAEHFSLSTLDQLNIDKLTRRAELFQVAVPYHSDKNSCRVYTPKEMSLISLVTDAFVTQFTTLINAYNIWIRRCTAPEEILAITASSELPEDLQKNMEDILTALNEIVEAYKKHAEVDSIENIEVHP
;
A
#
# COMPACT_ATOMS: atom_id res chain seq x y z
N MET A 1 -8.42 -53.19 -4.93
CA MET A 1 -8.34 -51.86 -4.27
C MET A 1 -8.70 -51.99 -2.81
N LYS A 2 -7.72 -51.84 -1.90
CA LYS A 2 -8.01 -51.61 -0.48
C LYS A 2 -8.08 -50.11 -0.24
N ASN A 3 -9.29 -49.57 -0.32
CA ASN A 3 -9.52 -48.17 -0.01
C ASN A 3 -9.59 -48.04 1.52
N ILE A 4 -8.63 -47.33 2.10
CA ILE A 4 -8.51 -47.12 3.54
C ILE A 4 -8.73 -45.64 3.81
N ILE A 5 -9.70 -45.32 4.68
CA ILE A 5 -9.84 -43.96 5.21
C ILE A 5 -9.02 -43.87 6.49
N ARG A 6 -8.06 -42.96 6.53
CA ARG A 6 -7.27 -42.65 7.74
C ARG A 6 -7.82 -41.39 8.40
N PHE A 7 -8.09 -41.49 9.70
CA PHE A 7 -8.61 -40.40 10.52
C PHE A 7 -7.47 -39.68 11.26
N ASN A 8 -7.73 -38.48 11.81
CA ASN A 8 -6.71 -37.70 12.53
C ASN A 8 -6.17 -38.41 13.79
N ASP A 9 -6.97 -39.28 14.41
CA ASP A 9 -6.57 -40.11 15.54
C ASP A 9 -5.74 -41.34 15.12
N LEU A 10 -5.32 -41.37 13.85
CA LEU A 10 -4.56 -42.44 13.20
C LEU A 10 -5.31 -43.77 13.07
N THR A 11 -6.58 -43.81 13.46
CA THR A 11 -7.43 -44.96 13.17
C THR A 11 -7.69 -45.07 11.68
N THR A 12 -7.94 -46.29 11.23
CA THR A 12 -8.21 -46.59 9.83
C THR A 12 -9.52 -47.34 9.71
N MET A 13 -10.30 -47.01 8.69
CA MET A 13 -11.47 -47.79 8.29
C MET A 13 -11.19 -48.41 6.94
N GLU A 14 -11.05 -49.74 6.91
CA GLU A 14 -11.10 -50.48 5.65
C GLU A 14 -12.52 -50.36 5.10
N CYS A 15 -12.62 -50.02 3.84
CA CYS A 15 -13.92 -49.82 3.22
C CYS A 15 -14.13 -50.93 2.19
N SER A 16 -14.45 -52.12 2.70
CA SER A 16 -14.58 -53.36 1.93
C SER A 16 -15.87 -53.48 1.11
N GLY A 17 -16.69 -52.41 1.03
CA GLY A 17 -18.00 -52.41 0.37
C GLY A 17 -18.33 -51.15 -0.44
N PHE A 18 -17.33 -50.40 -0.92
CA PHE A 18 -17.57 -49.17 -1.70
C PHE A 18 -16.70 -49.04 -2.95
N THR A 19 -17.21 -48.31 -3.94
CA THR A 19 -16.45 -47.83 -5.10
C THR A 19 -16.40 -46.30 -5.04
N PRO A 20 -15.24 -45.66 -4.84
CA PRO A 20 -15.13 -44.22 -4.96
C PRO A 20 -15.38 -43.83 -6.41
N THR A 21 -16.53 -43.21 -6.69
CA THR A 21 -16.77 -42.61 -8.00
C THR A 21 -16.17 -41.22 -8.01
N LEU A 22 -15.04 -41.06 -8.69
CA LEU A 22 -14.43 -39.75 -8.91
C LEU A 22 -15.31 -38.97 -9.89
N ILE A 23 -16.21 -38.12 -9.39
CA ILE A 23 -16.93 -37.18 -10.26
C ILE A 23 -16.02 -35.99 -10.48
N ASP A 24 -15.42 -35.93 -11.67
CA ASP A 24 -14.47 -34.90 -12.06
C ASP A 24 -15.20 -33.57 -12.35
N ASN A 25 -15.59 -32.88 -11.28
CA ASN A 25 -15.82 -31.45 -11.30
C ASN A 25 -14.81 -30.83 -10.34
N VAL A 26 -14.19 -29.73 -10.74
CA VAL A 26 -12.76 -29.40 -10.57
C VAL A 26 -12.23 -29.36 -9.12
N ASP A 27 -13.08 -29.49 -8.10
CA ASP A 27 -12.69 -29.34 -6.70
C ASP A 27 -13.37 -30.31 -5.71
N ALA A 28 -14.15 -31.30 -6.16
CA ALA A 28 -14.94 -32.16 -5.27
C ALA A 28 -14.68 -33.67 -5.46
N LEU A 29 -14.87 -34.43 -4.38
CA LEU A 29 -14.88 -35.90 -4.35
C LEU A 29 -16.13 -36.38 -3.60
N ILE A 30 -16.77 -37.43 -4.09
CA ILE A 30 -17.97 -38.03 -3.49
C ILE A 30 -17.66 -39.48 -3.11
N ILE A 31 -18.02 -39.87 -1.89
CA ILE A 31 -17.97 -41.26 -1.43
C ILE A 31 -19.39 -41.77 -1.27
N GLU A 32 -19.71 -42.88 -1.93
CA GLU A 32 -21.02 -43.55 -1.90
C GLU A 32 -20.93 -44.82 -1.04
N PHE A 33 -21.84 -44.99 -0.08
CA PHE A 33 -21.97 -46.22 0.71
C PHE A 33 -23.26 -46.94 0.34
N HIS A 34 -23.16 -48.20 -0.07
CA HIS A 34 -24.28 -49.03 -0.49
C HIS A 34 -24.67 -50.02 0.62
N TYR A 35 -25.97 -50.20 0.86
CA TYR A 35 -26.49 -51.14 1.85
C TYR A 35 -27.67 -51.93 1.29
N GLU A 36 -27.69 -53.24 1.59
CA GLU A 36 -28.74 -54.16 1.14
C GLU A 36 -30.10 -53.89 1.79
N ASN A 37 -30.11 -53.33 3.00
CA ASN A 37 -31.35 -53.00 3.71
C ASN A 37 -31.22 -51.73 4.57
N PHE A 38 -32.37 -51.16 4.91
CA PHE A 38 -32.49 -49.90 5.63
C PHE A 38 -31.95 -49.95 7.07
N ILE A 39 -32.06 -51.09 7.74
CA ILE A 39 -31.62 -51.24 9.14
C ILE A 39 -30.10 -51.13 9.20
N ASP A 40 -29.41 -51.85 8.33
CA ASP A 40 -27.95 -51.81 8.21
C ASP A 40 -27.46 -50.44 7.75
N MET A 41 -28.17 -49.80 6.81
CA MET A 41 -27.89 -48.41 6.43
C MET A 41 -28.01 -47.49 7.65
N ASN A 42 -29.08 -47.58 8.44
CA ASN A 42 -29.34 -46.66 9.54
C ASN A 42 -28.31 -46.82 10.67
N GLU A 43 -27.92 -48.04 11.05
CA GLU A 43 -26.90 -48.26 12.08
C GLU A 43 -25.50 -47.81 11.65
N HIS A 44 -25.09 -48.17 10.42
CA HIS A 44 -23.79 -47.78 9.90
C HIS A 44 -23.73 -46.29 9.55
N SER A 45 -24.80 -45.70 9.01
CA SER A 45 -24.85 -44.26 8.70
C SER A 45 -24.78 -43.40 9.95
N VAL A 46 -25.39 -43.80 11.06
CA VAL A 46 -25.24 -43.10 12.36
C VAL A 46 -23.78 -43.18 12.84
N THR A 47 -23.12 -44.32 12.64
CA THR A 47 -21.71 -44.50 13.00
C THR A 47 -20.78 -43.65 12.14
N ILE A 48 -21.00 -43.63 10.82
CA ILE A 48 -20.29 -42.78 9.86
C ILE A 48 -20.56 -41.30 10.19
N TYR A 49 -21.82 -40.91 10.35
CA TYR A 49 -22.20 -39.55 10.71
C TYR A 49 -21.52 -39.09 12.01
N ARG A 50 -21.49 -39.91 13.07
CA ARG A 50 -20.76 -39.57 14.30
C ARG A 50 -19.25 -39.38 14.07
N LYS A 51 -18.63 -40.21 13.25
CA LYS A 51 -17.20 -40.10 12.90
C LYS A 51 -16.88 -38.87 12.05
N PHE A 52 -17.81 -38.41 11.22
CA PHE A 52 -17.65 -37.24 10.34
C PHE A 52 -18.16 -35.91 10.97
N LYS A 53 -19.07 -35.95 11.96
CA LYS A 53 -19.67 -34.78 12.61
C LYS A 53 -18.75 -34.09 13.63
N ASP A 54 -17.80 -34.79 14.23
CA ASP A 54 -16.87 -34.16 15.16
C ASP A 54 -15.95 -33.21 14.36
N GLU A 55 -16.31 -31.93 14.31
CA GLU A 55 -15.65 -30.87 13.52
C GLU A 55 -14.14 -30.73 13.84
N PHE A 56 -13.67 -31.33 14.93
CA PHE A 56 -12.25 -31.38 15.31
C PHE A 56 -11.50 -32.64 14.82
N ALA A 57 -12.18 -33.68 14.35
CA ALA A 57 -11.60 -35.01 14.09
C ALA A 57 -11.20 -35.30 12.64
N LEU A 58 -11.62 -34.50 11.66
CA LEU A 58 -11.25 -34.71 10.24
C LEU A 58 -10.53 -33.50 9.66
N LYS A 59 -9.19 -33.50 9.67
CA LYS A 59 -8.37 -32.44 9.04
C LYS A 59 -7.83 -32.86 7.67
N LYS A 60 -7.77 -34.17 7.39
CA LYS A 60 -7.25 -34.73 6.15
C LYS A 60 -7.80 -36.14 5.93
N LEU A 61 -8.35 -36.41 4.75
CA LEU A 61 -8.62 -37.76 4.27
C LEU A 61 -7.55 -38.10 3.23
N GLU A 62 -6.78 -39.16 3.47
CA GLU A 62 -5.79 -39.67 2.52
C GLU A 62 -6.35 -40.92 1.83
N LEU A 63 -6.68 -40.81 0.54
CA LEU A 63 -6.95 -41.98 -0.30
C LEU A 63 -5.63 -42.48 -0.85
N VAL A 64 -5.27 -43.71 -0.51
CA VAL A 64 -4.03 -44.35 -0.97
C VAL A 64 -4.37 -45.42 -2.00
N ASP A 65 -3.82 -45.32 -3.21
CA ASP A 65 -3.97 -46.36 -4.24
C ASP A 65 -3.07 -47.58 -3.98
N GLU A 66 -3.16 -48.61 -4.84
CA GLU A 66 -2.39 -49.85 -4.70
C GLU A 66 -0.86 -49.64 -4.86
N GLN A 67 -0.43 -48.49 -5.38
CA GLN A 67 0.96 -48.11 -5.55
C GLN A 67 1.48 -47.21 -4.41
N GLY A 68 0.62 -46.82 -3.46
CA GLY A 68 0.99 -45.97 -2.32
C GLY A 68 0.83 -44.46 -2.56
N ASN A 69 0.22 -44.04 -3.67
CA ASN A 69 0.01 -42.61 -3.94
C ASN A 69 -1.19 -42.09 -3.14
N ALA A 70 -0.98 -41.04 -2.36
CA ALA A 70 -1.99 -40.46 -1.48
C ALA A 70 -2.63 -39.20 -2.06
N ILE A 71 -3.96 -39.15 -2.15
CA ILE A 71 -4.73 -37.94 -2.46
C ILE A 71 -5.32 -37.38 -1.16
N SER A 72 -5.08 -36.09 -0.90
CA SER A 72 -5.53 -35.40 0.32
C SER A 72 -6.82 -34.60 0.07
N ALA A 73 -7.85 -34.81 0.88
CA ALA A 73 -9.12 -34.07 0.81
C ALA A 73 -9.60 -33.56 2.18
N ALA A 74 -10.32 -32.45 2.20
CA ALA A 74 -11.01 -31.89 3.37
C ALA A 74 -12.51 -32.21 3.33
N TYR A 75 -13.11 -32.52 4.46
CA TYR A 75 -14.54 -32.76 4.57
C TYR A 75 -15.34 -31.45 4.43
N MET A 76 -16.38 -31.47 3.60
CA MET A 76 -17.21 -30.28 3.33
C MET A 76 -18.65 -30.42 3.83
N GLY A 77 -19.12 -31.64 4.12
CA GLY A 77 -20.48 -31.88 4.62
C GLY A 77 -21.02 -33.28 4.30
N PHE A 78 -22.15 -33.61 4.93
CA PHE A 78 -22.90 -34.84 4.69
C PHE A 78 -24.06 -34.54 3.73
N GLY A 79 -24.22 -35.31 2.66
CA GLY A 79 -25.37 -35.19 1.75
C GLY A 79 -26.56 -36.02 2.24
N ASP A 80 -27.79 -35.60 1.90
CA ASP A 80 -29.01 -36.35 2.25
C ASP A 80 -28.98 -37.79 1.71
N ALA A 81 -29.42 -38.75 2.55
CA ALA A 81 -29.64 -40.13 2.13
C ALA A 81 -30.78 -40.19 1.12
N LYS A 82 -30.52 -40.72 -0.08
CA LYS A 82 -31.54 -40.92 -1.12
C LYS A 82 -31.77 -42.41 -1.32
N LEU A 83 -33.04 -42.81 -1.35
CA LEU A 83 -33.42 -44.13 -1.87
C LEU A 83 -33.19 -44.09 -3.39
N SER A 84 -32.23 -44.87 -3.88
CA SER A 84 -32.03 -45.08 -5.31
C SER A 84 -32.78 -46.33 -5.74
N THR A 85 -33.79 -46.18 -6.59
CA THR A 85 -34.29 -47.29 -7.39
C THR A 85 -33.52 -47.29 -8.71
N GLN A 86 -32.37 -47.95 -8.78
CA GLN A 86 -31.84 -48.31 -10.09
C GLN A 86 -32.74 -49.41 -10.67
N THR A 87 -33.15 -49.27 -11.93
CA THR A 87 -33.52 -50.41 -12.77
C THR A 87 -32.28 -50.85 -13.52
N PRO A 88 -31.63 -51.97 -13.17
CA PRO A 88 -30.78 -52.68 -14.12
C PRO A 88 -31.68 -53.35 -15.15
N ASP A 89 -31.21 -53.51 -16.38
CA ASP A 89 -31.86 -54.22 -17.50
C ASP A 89 -32.17 -55.73 -17.25
N SER A 90 -32.42 -56.15 -16.01
CA SER A 90 -32.68 -57.54 -15.66
C SER A 90 -33.55 -57.68 -14.39
N GLY A 91 -34.77 -57.15 -14.41
CA GLY A 91 -35.94 -57.69 -13.68
C GLY A 91 -35.82 -58.00 -12.17
N SER A 92 -34.79 -57.53 -11.47
CA SER A 92 -34.52 -57.80 -10.06
C SER A 92 -34.36 -56.48 -9.32
N HIS A 93 -35.24 -56.23 -8.36
CA HIS A 93 -35.14 -55.09 -7.46
C HIS A 93 -34.31 -55.49 -6.23
N THR A 94 -33.01 -55.25 -6.25
CA THR A 94 -32.26 -55.10 -4.99
C THR A 94 -32.42 -53.66 -4.53
N LYS A 95 -32.94 -53.45 -3.31
CA LYS A 95 -33.01 -52.11 -2.72
C LYS A 95 -31.58 -51.67 -2.41
N ASP A 96 -31.12 -50.61 -3.06
CA ASP A 96 -29.78 -50.07 -2.85
C ASP A 96 -29.90 -48.75 -2.08
N TYR A 97 -29.63 -48.80 -0.78
CA TYR A 97 -29.67 -47.65 0.09
C TYR A 97 -28.32 -46.93 0.04
N ILE A 98 -28.29 -45.65 -0.35
CA ILE A 98 -27.05 -44.92 -0.61
C ILE A 98 -26.87 -43.74 0.36
N VAL A 99 -25.68 -43.64 0.95
CA VAL A 99 -25.21 -42.50 1.73
C VAL A 99 -24.06 -41.81 1.00
N PHE A 100 -24.09 -40.47 0.94
CA PHE A 100 -23.06 -39.67 0.24
C PHE A 100 -22.26 -38.80 1.22
N VAL A 101 -20.94 -38.84 1.10
CA VAL A 101 -20.02 -37.92 1.79
C VAL A 101 -19.35 -37.01 0.76
N GLN A 102 -19.43 -35.70 0.97
CA GLN A 102 -18.81 -34.70 0.10
C GLN A 102 -17.47 -34.22 0.67
N LEU A 103 -16.44 -34.27 -0.17
CA LEU A 103 -15.08 -33.86 0.16
C LEU A 103 -14.60 -32.81 -0.86
N LYS A 104 -13.78 -31.85 -0.42
CA LYS A 104 -13.06 -30.90 -1.29
C LYS A 104 -11.60 -31.30 -1.37
N LYS A 105 -11.04 -31.37 -2.59
CA LYS A 105 -9.60 -31.66 -2.76
C LYS A 105 -8.79 -30.56 -2.07
N LEU A 106 -7.88 -30.94 -1.18
CA LEU A 106 -6.87 -30.02 -0.67
C LEU A 106 -5.79 -29.99 -1.74
N MET A 107 -5.82 -28.96 -2.61
CA MET A 107 -4.68 -28.71 -3.50
C MET A 107 -3.39 -28.73 -2.69
N ASP A 108 -2.39 -29.42 -3.24
CA ASP A 108 -1.10 -29.64 -2.60
C ASP A 108 -0.58 -28.35 -1.98
N ILE A 109 -0.19 -28.42 -0.71
CA ILE A 109 0.38 -27.29 0.02
C ILE A 109 1.58 -26.74 -0.76
N GLU A 110 2.34 -27.60 -1.44
CA GLU A 110 3.46 -27.22 -2.29
C GLU A 110 3.02 -26.36 -3.49
N ALA A 111 1.91 -26.71 -4.14
CA ALA A 111 1.35 -25.94 -5.25
C ALA A 111 0.83 -24.56 -4.79
N LYS A 112 0.23 -24.49 -3.59
CA LYS A 112 -0.22 -23.20 -3.01
C LYS A 112 0.95 -22.31 -2.60
N ILE A 113 2.01 -22.88 -2.02
CA ILE A 113 3.24 -22.15 -1.70
C ILE A 113 3.88 -21.62 -2.97
N SER A 114 3.95 -22.44 -4.03
CA SER A 114 4.49 -22.03 -5.33
C SER A 114 3.70 -20.87 -5.94
N ALA A 115 2.36 -20.96 -5.96
CA ALA A 115 1.51 -19.87 -6.46
C ALA A 115 1.64 -18.59 -5.63
N LEU A 116 1.73 -18.72 -4.30
CA LEU A 116 1.91 -17.58 -3.40
C LEU A 116 3.28 -16.91 -3.60
N ASN A 117 4.34 -17.69 -3.77
CA ASN A 117 5.69 -17.17 -4.03
C ASN A 117 5.74 -16.38 -5.35
N ILE A 118 5.10 -16.87 -6.41
CA ILE A 118 5.01 -16.15 -7.69
C ILE A 118 4.33 -14.78 -7.51
N VAL A 119 3.22 -14.74 -6.77
CA VAL A 119 2.49 -13.49 -6.50
C VAL A 119 3.33 -12.53 -5.66
N VAL A 120 4.08 -13.05 -4.67
CA VAL A 120 5.00 -12.25 -3.85
C VAL A 120 6.13 -11.65 -4.70
N GLU A 121 6.73 -12.40 -5.63
CA GLU A 121 7.76 -11.87 -6.52
C GLU A 121 7.21 -10.81 -7.49
N GLN A 122 6.01 -11.03 -8.06
CA GLN A 122 5.34 -10.04 -8.90
C GLN A 122 4.97 -8.75 -8.14
N MET A 123 4.72 -8.85 -6.83
CA MET A 123 4.47 -7.69 -5.97
C MET A 123 5.77 -6.97 -5.60
N ARG A 124 6.87 -7.69 -5.38
CA ARG A 124 8.20 -7.10 -5.13
C ARG A 124 8.64 -6.19 -6.28
N GLU A 125 8.46 -6.63 -7.52
CA GLU A 125 8.76 -5.82 -8.71
C GLU A 125 7.95 -4.49 -8.79
N LYS A 126 6.79 -4.42 -8.13
CA LYS A 126 5.89 -3.25 -8.19
C LYS A 126 5.99 -2.32 -6.99
N ILE A 127 6.44 -2.82 -5.84
CA ILE A 127 6.43 -2.08 -4.57
C ILE A 127 7.75 -1.34 -4.33
N ASP A 128 8.85 -1.82 -4.92
CA ASP A 128 10.15 -1.16 -4.84
C ASP A 128 10.99 -1.60 -6.05
N PRO A 129 10.93 -0.90 -7.20
CA PRO A 129 11.82 -1.21 -8.29
C PRO A 129 13.23 -0.91 -7.79
N VAL A 130 13.95 -1.96 -7.38
CA VAL A 130 15.38 -1.89 -7.11
C VAL A 130 15.99 -1.31 -8.37
N THR A 131 16.33 -0.01 -8.30
CA THR A 131 16.76 0.72 -9.47
C THR A 131 18.14 0.20 -9.80
N ASP A 132 18.23 -0.57 -10.89
CA ASP A 132 19.49 -1.17 -11.33
C ASP A 132 20.32 -0.12 -12.07
N PHE A 133 21.03 0.72 -11.29
CA PHE A 133 21.89 1.77 -11.81
C PHE A 133 22.98 1.26 -12.75
N SER A 134 23.34 -0.03 -12.70
CA SER A 134 24.36 -0.62 -13.59
C SER A 134 23.92 -0.69 -15.06
N LYS A 135 22.62 -0.55 -15.32
CA LYS A 135 22.04 -0.55 -16.66
C LYS A 135 21.80 0.85 -17.24
N MET A 136 21.98 1.90 -16.43
CA MET A 136 21.77 3.29 -16.85
C MET A 136 23.02 3.86 -17.53
N THR A 137 22.83 4.70 -18.54
CA THR A 137 23.91 5.57 -19.02
C THR A 137 24.25 6.62 -17.96
N LEU A 138 25.38 7.32 -18.14
CA LEU A 138 25.75 8.42 -17.25
C LEU A 138 24.67 9.52 -17.25
N GLU A 139 24.13 9.85 -18.43
CA GLU A 139 23.09 10.86 -18.60
C GLU A 139 21.78 10.45 -17.93
N GLU A 140 21.35 9.19 -18.09
CA GLU A 140 20.15 8.66 -17.42
C GLU A 140 20.31 8.71 -15.90
N LEU A 141 21.51 8.40 -15.39
CA LEU A 141 21.82 8.47 -13.97
C LEU A 141 21.83 9.91 -13.44
N GLN A 142 22.35 10.86 -14.22
CA GLN A 142 22.29 12.29 -13.89
C GLN A 142 20.84 12.78 -13.82
N GLU A 143 20.00 12.41 -14.80
CA GLU A 143 18.58 12.77 -14.81
C GLU A 143 17.83 12.16 -13.63
N TYR A 144 18.07 10.88 -13.33
CA TYR A 144 17.50 10.21 -12.17
C TYR A 144 17.86 10.94 -10.87
N LYS A 145 19.16 11.23 -10.65
CA LYS A 145 19.62 11.89 -9.44
C LYS A 145 19.12 13.33 -9.32
N CYS A 146 19.04 14.07 -10.43
CA CYS A 146 18.42 15.40 -10.45
C CYS A 146 16.96 15.33 -9.99
N LYS A 147 16.20 14.35 -10.49
CA LYS A 147 14.81 14.14 -10.11
C LYS A 147 14.67 13.75 -8.63
N GLU A 148 15.49 12.83 -8.15
CA GLU A 148 15.50 12.39 -6.74
C GLU A 148 15.70 13.58 -5.79
N ILE A 149 16.75 14.39 -6.02
CA ILE A 149 17.02 15.57 -5.18
C ILE A 149 15.90 16.61 -5.33
N GLN A 150 15.42 16.85 -6.54
CA GLN A 150 14.31 17.78 -6.76
C GLN A 150 13.07 17.34 -5.99
N ASP A 151 12.69 16.06 -6.05
CA ASP A 151 11.51 15.54 -5.36
C ASP A 151 11.67 15.66 -3.83
N GLU A 152 12.84 15.35 -3.29
CA GLU A 152 13.13 15.48 -1.84
C GLU A 152 13.04 16.93 -1.35
N ILE A 153 13.71 17.86 -2.05
CA ILE A 153 13.69 19.28 -1.68
C ILE A 153 12.31 19.89 -1.94
N SER A 154 11.62 19.53 -3.01
CA SER A 154 10.26 20.03 -3.28
C SER A 154 9.29 19.59 -2.18
N HIS A 155 9.41 18.35 -1.68
CA HIS A 155 8.62 17.90 -0.55
C HIS A 155 8.95 18.67 0.74
N PHE A 156 10.21 19.08 0.92
CA PHE A 156 10.58 19.98 2.02
C PHE A 156 9.94 21.37 1.85
N ILE A 157 9.94 21.92 0.64
CA ILE A 157 9.28 23.20 0.35
C ILE A 157 7.80 23.13 0.69
N GLU A 158 7.10 22.07 0.29
CA GLU A 158 5.66 21.89 0.53
C GLU A 158 5.29 21.92 2.02
N LYS A 159 6.19 21.43 2.90
CA LYS A 159 5.99 21.52 4.36
C LYS A 159 5.99 22.96 4.84
N GLY A 160 6.62 23.88 4.11
CA GLY A 160 6.52 25.29 4.36
C GLY A 160 7.41 25.82 5.47
N THR A 161 7.08 27.02 5.95
CA THR A 161 7.91 27.79 6.89
C THR A 161 7.08 28.52 7.91
N ASP A 162 7.71 28.85 9.04
CA ASP A 162 7.16 29.76 10.04
C ASP A 162 7.35 31.22 9.61
N VAL A 163 6.37 32.06 9.93
CA VAL A 163 6.40 33.51 9.75
C VAL A 163 6.14 34.17 11.10
N ASP A 164 7.06 35.02 11.55
CA ASP A 164 6.89 35.81 12.77
C ASP A 164 5.88 36.94 12.54
N LEU A 165 4.68 36.80 13.10
CA LEU A 165 3.59 37.76 12.98
C LEU A 165 3.29 38.44 14.32
N PRO A 166 2.57 39.58 14.31
CA PRO A 166 2.04 40.15 15.54
C PRO A 166 1.15 39.14 16.26
N GLY A 167 1.53 38.75 17.47
CA GLY A 167 0.82 37.74 18.27
C GLY A 167 1.48 36.37 18.30
N GLY A 168 2.52 36.13 17.51
CA GLY A 168 3.34 34.92 17.56
C GLY A 168 3.73 34.41 16.17
N ALA A 169 4.64 33.44 16.14
CA ALA A 169 4.98 32.72 14.92
C ALA A 169 3.81 31.84 14.46
N GLU A 170 3.51 31.87 13.17
CA GLU A 170 2.50 31.01 12.54
C GLU A 170 3.14 30.23 11.39
N HIS A 171 2.78 28.95 11.25
CA HIS A 171 3.31 28.07 10.22
C HIS A 171 2.43 28.07 8.96
N PHE A 172 3.03 28.13 7.78
CA PHE A 172 2.31 28.10 6.51
C PHE A 172 2.86 26.99 5.61
N SER A 173 2.05 25.97 5.35
CA SER A 173 2.30 25.00 4.28
C SER A 173 2.38 25.70 2.92
N LEU A 174 3.23 25.18 2.03
CA LEU A 174 3.49 25.78 0.71
C LEU A 174 3.25 24.78 -0.42
N SER A 175 2.11 24.07 -0.38
CA SER A 175 1.66 23.37 -1.59
C SER A 175 1.51 24.37 -2.74
N THR A 176 1.51 23.90 -3.99
CA THR A 176 1.31 24.78 -5.15
C THR A 176 0.03 25.62 -5.03
N LEU A 177 -1.02 25.07 -4.43
CA LEU A 177 -2.27 25.81 -4.21
C LEU A 177 -2.13 26.88 -3.11
N ASP A 178 -1.35 26.61 -2.07
CA ASP A 178 -1.10 27.57 -0.98
C ASP A 178 -0.28 28.76 -1.48
N GLN A 179 0.79 28.50 -2.23
CA GLN A 179 1.61 29.55 -2.87
C GLN A 179 0.73 30.47 -3.75
N LEU A 180 -0.09 29.89 -4.63
CA LEU A 180 -1.03 30.65 -5.46
C LEU A 180 -2.07 31.43 -4.65
N ASN A 181 -2.50 30.90 -3.51
CA ASN A 181 -3.45 31.58 -2.65
C ASN A 181 -2.82 32.75 -1.91
N ILE A 182 -1.61 32.59 -1.37
CA ILE A 182 -0.83 33.64 -0.72
C ILE A 182 -0.63 34.78 -1.73
N ASP A 183 -0.09 34.51 -2.92
CA ASP A 183 0.13 35.53 -3.97
C ASP A 183 -1.15 36.31 -4.30
N LYS A 184 -2.24 35.58 -4.57
CA LYS A 184 -3.53 36.18 -4.94
C LYS A 184 -4.10 37.05 -3.82
N LEU A 185 -3.98 36.59 -2.58
CA LEU A 185 -4.52 37.29 -1.41
C LEU A 185 -3.67 38.50 -1.02
N THR A 186 -2.34 38.38 -1.07
CA THR A 186 -1.40 39.49 -0.90
C THR A 186 -1.68 40.57 -1.94
N ARG A 187 -1.74 40.20 -3.23
CA ARG A 187 -2.04 41.16 -4.30
C ARG A 187 -3.37 41.88 -4.10
N ARG A 188 -4.40 41.16 -3.65
CA ARG A 188 -5.71 41.75 -3.35
C ARG A 188 -5.65 42.71 -2.15
N ALA A 189 -4.99 42.29 -1.08
CA ALA A 189 -4.88 43.07 0.14
C ALA A 189 -4.13 44.39 -0.13
N GLU A 190 -3.03 44.35 -0.89
CA GLU A 190 -2.26 45.53 -1.29
C GLU A 190 -3.03 46.44 -2.25
N LEU A 191 -3.67 45.88 -3.29
CA LEU A 191 -4.34 46.67 -4.32
C LEU A 191 -5.53 47.46 -3.75
N PHE A 192 -6.29 46.83 -2.86
CA PHE A 192 -7.51 47.43 -2.31
C PHE A 192 -7.32 48.00 -0.89
N GLN A 193 -6.14 47.82 -0.29
CA GLN A 193 -5.85 48.20 1.10
C GLN A 193 -6.89 47.63 2.08
N VAL A 194 -7.26 46.35 1.86
CA VAL A 194 -8.25 45.63 2.69
C VAL A 194 -7.64 44.39 3.30
N ALA A 195 -8.08 44.07 4.52
CA ALA A 195 -7.71 42.82 5.15
C ALA A 195 -8.45 41.64 4.48
N VAL A 196 -7.81 40.47 4.43
CA VAL A 196 -8.30 39.28 3.71
C VAL A 196 -8.34 38.05 4.62
N PRO A 197 -9.32 37.16 4.46
CA PRO A 197 -9.37 35.92 5.23
C PRO A 197 -8.40 34.88 4.65
N TYR A 198 -7.59 34.28 5.52
CA TYR A 198 -6.73 33.13 5.18
C TYR A 198 -6.51 32.25 6.43
N HIS A 199 -5.83 31.11 6.28
CA HIS A 199 -5.51 30.22 7.39
C HIS A 199 -4.02 29.84 7.38
N SER A 200 -3.41 29.86 8.55
CA SER A 200 -2.15 29.17 8.82
C SER A 200 -2.43 27.73 9.25
N ASP A 201 -1.41 26.90 9.27
CA ASP A 201 -1.53 25.49 9.59
C ASP A 201 -2.08 25.27 11.00
N LYS A 202 -3.05 24.36 11.13
CA LYS A 202 -3.69 23.96 12.39
C LYS A 202 -4.43 25.09 13.14
N ASN A 203 -4.49 26.29 12.57
CA ASN A 203 -5.23 27.41 13.11
C ASN A 203 -6.57 27.61 12.38
N SER A 204 -7.49 28.32 13.03
CA SER A 204 -8.72 28.74 12.38
C SER A 204 -8.46 29.86 11.37
N CYS A 205 -9.29 29.94 10.33
CA CYS A 205 -9.25 31.06 9.40
C CYS A 205 -9.38 32.39 10.16
N ARG A 206 -8.46 33.32 9.90
CA ARG A 206 -8.46 34.67 10.47
C ARG A 206 -8.25 35.71 9.38
N VAL A 207 -8.51 36.96 9.76
CA VAL A 207 -8.34 38.11 8.88
C VAL A 207 -6.91 38.62 9.03
N TYR A 208 -6.18 38.69 7.92
CA TYR A 208 -4.82 39.25 7.84
C TYR A 208 -4.86 40.63 7.20
N THR A 209 -4.19 41.58 7.82
CA THR A 209 -3.99 42.93 7.27
C THR A 209 -3.12 42.90 6.00
N PRO A 210 -3.17 43.93 5.14
CA PRO A 210 -2.26 44.02 3.99
C PRO A 210 -0.78 43.84 4.37
N LYS A 211 -0.36 44.45 5.48
CA LYS A 211 1.00 44.36 5.99
C LYS A 211 1.40 42.96 6.46
N GLU A 212 0.50 42.23 7.12
CA GLU A 212 0.75 40.83 7.49
C GLU A 212 0.83 39.96 6.24
N MET A 213 -0.07 40.13 5.27
CA MET A 213 -0.04 39.36 4.02
C MET A 213 1.24 39.59 3.22
N SER A 214 1.70 40.84 3.09
CA SER A 214 2.96 41.16 2.43
C SER A 214 4.17 40.56 3.17
N LEU A 215 4.13 40.50 4.51
CA LEU A 215 5.18 39.82 5.29
C LEU A 215 5.16 38.30 5.07
N ILE A 216 3.98 37.68 5.09
CA ILE A 216 3.80 36.25 4.81
C ILE A 216 4.37 35.94 3.42
N SER A 217 3.91 36.64 2.39
CA SER A 217 4.38 36.47 1.01
C SER A 217 5.88 36.60 0.92
N LEU A 218 6.46 37.64 1.51
CA LEU A 218 7.89 37.88 1.44
C LEU A 218 8.72 36.76 2.08
N VAL A 219 8.33 36.28 3.26
CA VAL A 219 9.03 35.20 3.94
C VAL A 219 8.87 33.88 3.20
N THR A 220 7.66 33.57 2.71
CA THR A 220 7.41 32.34 1.95
C THR A 220 8.11 32.33 0.60
N ASP A 221 8.16 33.48 -0.09
CA ASP A 221 8.86 33.64 -1.37
C ASP A 221 10.37 33.51 -1.20
N ALA A 222 10.94 34.10 -0.14
CA ALA A 222 12.35 33.96 0.18
C ALA A 222 12.71 32.49 0.47
N PHE A 223 11.86 31.79 1.24
CA PHE A 223 12.01 30.36 1.53
C PHE A 223 11.98 29.52 0.24
N VAL A 224 10.97 29.69 -0.60
CA VAL A 224 10.87 28.97 -1.89
C VAL A 224 12.05 29.30 -2.80
N THR A 225 12.47 30.56 -2.87
CA THR A 225 13.60 31.01 -3.70
C THR A 225 14.91 30.37 -3.26
N GLN A 226 15.16 30.28 -1.94
CA GLN A 226 16.34 29.62 -1.39
C GLN A 226 16.42 28.16 -1.85
N PHE A 227 15.34 27.39 -1.69
CA PHE A 227 15.37 25.95 -1.99
C PHE A 227 15.29 25.64 -3.49
N THR A 228 14.60 26.46 -4.28
CA THR A 228 14.64 26.33 -5.75
C THR A 228 16.02 26.69 -6.32
N THR A 229 16.72 27.65 -5.71
CA THR A 229 18.12 27.94 -6.02
C THR A 229 19.03 26.76 -5.64
N LEU A 230 18.81 26.13 -4.49
CA LEU A 230 19.55 24.95 -4.05
C LEU A 230 19.35 23.76 -5.03
N ILE A 231 18.12 23.51 -5.46
CA ILE A 231 17.82 22.49 -6.50
C ILE A 231 18.64 22.79 -7.76
N ASN A 232 18.67 24.05 -8.22
CA ASN A 232 19.44 24.43 -9.39
C ASN A 232 20.95 24.22 -9.20
N ALA A 233 21.49 24.51 -8.02
CA ALA A 233 22.89 24.26 -7.68
C ALA A 233 23.22 22.75 -7.75
N TYR A 234 22.41 21.89 -7.13
CA TYR A 234 22.59 20.44 -7.23
C TYR A 234 22.49 19.95 -8.68
N ASN A 235 21.51 20.44 -9.43
CA ASN A 235 21.33 20.07 -10.83
C ASN A 235 22.54 20.46 -11.70
N ILE A 236 23.20 21.59 -11.41
CA ILE A 236 24.45 21.97 -12.07
C ILE A 236 25.58 21.03 -11.62
N TRP A 237 25.70 20.75 -10.32
CA TRP A 237 26.74 19.87 -9.79
C TRP A 237 26.65 18.45 -10.38
N ILE A 238 25.47 17.82 -10.34
CA ILE A 238 25.23 16.48 -10.87
C ILE A 238 25.61 16.39 -12.35
N ARG A 239 25.26 17.41 -13.16
CA ARG A 239 25.61 17.46 -14.58
C ARG A 239 27.10 17.68 -14.85
N ARG A 240 27.88 18.13 -13.86
CA ARG A 240 29.34 18.23 -13.94
C ARG A 240 30.04 16.91 -13.62
N CYS A 241 29.39 15.99 -12.92
CA CYS A 241 29.96 14.68 -12.58
C CYS A 241 30.24 13.86 -13.84
N THR A 242 31.35 13.12 -13.83
CA THR A 242 31.80 12.32 -14.97
C THR A 242 31.79 10.82 -14.70
N ALA A 243 31.57 10.42 -13.45
CA ALA A 243 31.52 9.03 -13.05
C ALA A 243 30.24 8.69 -12.26
N PRO A 244 29.66 7.48 -12.44
CA PRO A 244 28.45 7.06 -11.73
C PRO A 244 28.55 7.14 -10.21
N GLU A 245 29.70 6.79 -9.65
CA GLU A 245 29.97 6.83 -8.21
C GLU A 245 29.91 8.25 -7.63
N GLU A 246 30.33 9.26 -8.40
CA GLU A 246 30.24 10.67 -8.00
C GLU A 246 28.77 11.09 -7.91
N ILE A 247 27.96 10.73 -8.90
CA ILE A 247 26.53 11.07 -8.96
C ILE A 247 25.78 10.40 -7.81
N LEU A 248 26.01 9.11 -7.60
CA LEU A 248 25.31 8.32 -6.58
C LEU A 248 25.66 8.74 -5.15
N ALA A 249 26.85 9.32 -4.93
CA ALA A 249 27.26 9.83 -3.63
C ALA A 249 26.60 11.16 -3.24
N ILE A 250 26.00 11.89 -4.19
CA ILE A 250 25.31 13.16 -3.91
C ILE A 250 23.96 12.86 -3.25
N THR A 251 23.70 13.57 -2.16
CA THR A 251 22.44 13.58 -1.40
C THR A 251 21.92 15.01 -1.28
N ALA A 252 20.65 15.21 -0.92
CA ALA A 252 20.09 16.55 -0.66
C ALA A 252 20.73 17.28 0.54
N SER A 253 21.60 16.61 1.29
CA SER A 253 22.37 17.15 2.42
C SER A 253 23.86 17.36 2.13
N SER A 254 24.31 17.06 0.90
CA SER A 254 25.71 17.17 0.54
C SER A 254 26.17 18.63 0.45
N GLU A 255 27.36 18.93 0.99
CA GLU A 255 27.96 20.25 0.82
C GLU A 255 28.21 20.54 -0.66
N LEU A 256 27.80 21.72 -1.13
CA LEU A 256 27.97 22.12 -2.52
C LEU A 256 29.45 22.40 -2.83
N PRO A 257 29.88 22.21 -4.09
CA PRO A 257 31.15 22.74 -4.58
C PRO A 257 31.29 24.24 -4.32
N GLU A 258 32.51 24.70 -4.01
CA GLU A 258 32.79 26.08 -3.54
C GLU A 258 32.18 27.18 -4.42
N ASP A 259 32.20 27.03 -5.75
CA ASP A 259 31.64 28.02 -6.66
C ASP A 259 30.10 28.11 -6.58
N LEU A 260 29.44 26.96 -6.41
CA LEU A 260 27.99 26.87 -6.26
C LEU A 260 27.54 27.30 -4.86
N GLN A 261 28.33 26.96 -3.83
CA GLN A 261 28.12 27.40 -2.46
C GLN A 261 28.18 28.93 -2.37
N LYS A 262 29.20 29.55 -2.98
CA LYS A 262 29.34 31.01 -3.02
C LYS A 262 28.14 31.68 -3.71
N ASN A 263 27.70 31.15 -4.85
CA ASN A 263 26.52 31.66 -5.53
C ASN A 263 25.25 31.56 -4.65
N MET A 264 25.11 30.48 -3.87
CA MET A 264 24.01 30.33 -2.92
C MET A 264 24.08 31.42 -1.82
N GLU A 265 25.27 31.66 -1.26
CA GLU A 265 25.48 32.69 -0.23
C GLU A 265 25.16 34.10 -0.72
N ASP A 266 25.53 34.45 -1.95
CA ASP A 266 25.20 35.74 -2.57
C ASP A 266 23.67 35.92 -2.68
N ILE A 267 22.95 34.87 -3.08
CA ILE A 267 21.48 34.89 -3.19
C ILE A 267 20.82 35.00 -1.81
N LEU A 268 21.29 34.24 -0.82
CA LEU A 268 20.78 34.33 0.55
C LEU A 268 20.99 35.71 1.16
N THR A 269 22.14 36.33 0.89
CA THR A 269 22.43 37.69 1.33
C THR A 269 21.43 38.68 0.74
N ALA A 270 21.19 38.62 -0.57
CA ALA A 270 20.21 39.48 -1.24
C ALA A 270 18.78 39.27 -0.70
N LEU A 271 18.36 38.02 -0.46
CA LEU A 271 17.05 37.72 0.13
C LEU A 271 16.89 38.32 1.53
N ASN A 272 17.92 38.18 2.37
CA ASN A 272 17.92 38.75 3.71
C ASN A 272 17.85 40.28 3.69
N GLU A 273 18.57 40.94 2.79
CA GLU A 273 18.51 42.39 2.63
C GLU A 273 17.10 42.88 2.27
N ILE A 274 16.37 42.14 1.41
CA ILE A 274 14.98 42.46 1.05
C ILE A 274 14.06 42.31 2.28
N VAL A 275 14.19 41.22 3.04
CA VAL A 275 13.39 40.97 4.24
C VAL A 275 13.61 42.05 5.30
N GLU A 276 14.86 42.43 5.55
CA GLU A 276 15.19 43.46 6.54
C GLU A 276 14.75 44.86 6.09
N ALA A 277 14.86 45.17 4.80
CA ALA A 277 14.33 46.42 4.24
C ALA A 277 12.81 46.53 4.43
N TYR A 278 12.09 45.43 4.21
CA TYR A 278 10.65 45.38 4.44
C TYR A 278 10.29 45.58 5.91
N LYS A 279 10.94 44.87 6.84
CA LYS A 279 10.70 45.04 8.29
C LYS A 279 10.90 46.49 8.73
N LYS A 280 11.96 47.15 8.25
CA LYS A 280 12.21 48.56 8.54
C LYS A 280 11.12 49.49 8.00
N HIS A 281 10.67 49.28 6.76
CA HIS A 281 9.55 50.05 6.20
C HIS A 281 8.27 49.84 7.03
N ALA A 282 7.98 48.59 7.36
CA ALA A 282 6.87 48.21 8.20
C ALA A 282 6.90 48.90 9.57
N GLU A 283 8.04 49.03 10.23
CA GLU A 283 8.17 49.73 11.51
C GLU A 283 8.01 51.25 11.40
N VAL A 284 8.53 51.88 10.35
CA VAL A 284 8.42 53.33 10.13
C VAL A 284 6.96 53.75 9.93
N ASP A 285 6.13 52.95 9.27
CA ASP A 285 4.68 53.20 9.15
C ASP A 285 3.90 53.08 10.48
N SER A 286 4.53 52.66 11.59
CA SER A 286 3.91 52.61 12.92
C SER A 286 4.19 53.84 13.80
N ILE A 287 4.99 54.80 13.31
CA ILE A 287 5.29 56.07 13.99
C ILE A 287 5.00 57.21 13.01
N GLU A 288 4.03 58.07 13.36
CA GLU A 288 3.46 59.25 12.63
C GLU A 288 2.31 58.90 11.66
N ASN A 289 1.08 59.39 11.82
CA ASN A 289 0.61 60.73 12.23
C ASN A 289 -0.03 60.71 13.63
N ILE A 290 0.46 61.39 14.68
CA ILE A 290 0.70 62.83 14.92
C ILE A 290 -0.50 63.74 14.57
N GLU A 291 -1.18 64.10 15.68
CA GLU A 291 -1.88 65.34 16.02
C GLU A 291 -2.85 65.98 15.02
N VAL A 292 -4.14 65.82 15.33
CA VAL A 292 -5.18 66.77 14.95
C VAL A 292 -5.02 68.01 15.84
N HIS A 293 -4.42 69.06 15.29
CA HIS A 293 -4.55 70.40 15.85
C HIS A 293 -5.85 71.07 15.38
N PRO A 294 -6.44 71.93 16.24
CA PRO A 294 -7.88 72.20 16.30
C PRO A 294 -8.51 72.82 15.06
#